data_AF-A0A3D2HTK4-F1
#
_entry.id   AF-A0A3D2HTK4-F1
#
_cell.length_a   1.000
_cell.length_b   1.000
_cell.length_c   1.000
_cell.angle_alpha   90.00
_cell.angle_beta   90.00
_cell.angle_gamma   90.00
#
_symmetry.space_group_name_H-M   'P 1'
#
loop_
_entity.id
_entity.type
_entity.pdbx_description
1 polymer ?
#
loop_
_entity_poly.entity_id
_entity_poly.type
_entity_poly.pdbx_seq_one_letter_code
_entity_poly.pdbx_strand_id
1 'polypeptide(L)' 'DRMERGQGEKSALSEIEEKYGLKTTAIVTMAEVVEHLYNKEYKGKIVIDDKLKAAIDAYYEQYGVK' A
#
# COMPACT_ATOMS: atom_id res chain seq x y z
N ASP A 1 3.17 -5.49 0.18
CA ASP A 1 1.81 -5.36 0.69
C ASP A 1 1.22 -4.07 0.17
N ARG A 2 0.13 -4.20 -0.60
CA ARG A 2 -0.57 -3.04 -1.14
C ARG A 2 -1.50 -2.41 -0.13
N MET A 3 -1.75 -3.06 1.02
CA MET A 3 -2.63 -2.58 2.10
C MET A 3 -4.05 -2.22 1.63
N GLU A 4 -4.48 -2.85 0.52
CA GLU A 4 -5.80 -2.67 -0.07
C GLU A 4 -6.66 -3.92 0.14
N ARG A 5 -7.98 -3.73 0.21
CA ARG A 5 -8.96 -4.80 0.39
C ARG A 5 -8.97 -5.72 -0.83
N GLY A 6 -9.16 -7.01 -0.58
CA GLY A 6 -9.44 -8.02 -1.58
C GLY A 6 -10.87 -7.91 -2.10
N GLN A 7 -11.53 -9.05 -2.35
CA GLN A 7 -12.95 -9.05 -2.73
C GLN A 7 -13.88 -8.74 -1.55
N GLY A 8 -13.40 -8.93 -0.30
CA GLY A 8 -14.13 -8.64 0.92
C GLY A 8 -13.61 -7.42 1.68
N GLU A 9 -13.66 -7.50 3.01
CA GLU A 9 -13.19 -6.44 3.90
C GLU A 9 -11.71 -6.59 4.27
N LYS A 10 -11.12 -7.77 4.05
CA LYS A 10 -9.75 -8.12 4.43
C LYS A 10 -8.77 -7.88 3.29
N SER A 11 -7.48 -7.78 3.62
CA SER A 11 -6.43 -7.80 2.62
C SER A 11 -6.32 -9.19 1.98
N ALA A 12 -5.84 -9.26 0.74
CA ALA A 12 -5.58 -10.54 0.08
C ALA A 12 -4.55 -11.40 0.84
N LEU A 13 -3.58 -10.77 1.52
CA LEU A 13 -2.59 -11.48 2.32
C LEU A 13 -3.23 -12.12 3.56
N SER A 14 -4.13 -11.39 4.23
CA SER A 14 -4.90 -11.90 5.37
C SER A 14 -5.83 -13.04 4.96
N GLU A 15 -6.49 -12.94 3.80
CA GLU A 15 -7.35 -14.01 3.28
C GLU A 15 -6.56 -15.31 2.99
N ILE A 16 -5.34 -15.20 2.45
CA ILE A 16 -4.47 -16.36 2.19
C ILE A 16 -3.97 -16.98 3.50
N GLU A 17 -3.58 -16.15 4.47
CA GLU A 17 -3.13 -16.61 5.78
C GLU A 17 -4.23 -17.38 6.51
N GLU A 18 -5.46 -16.86 6.51
CA GLU A 18 -6.59 -17.54 7.14
C GLU A 18 -7.01 -18.82 6.40
N LYS A 19 -7.05 -18.78 5.06
CA LYS A 19 -7.52 -19.91 4.27
C LYS A 19 -6.56 -21.09 4.29
N TYR A 20 -5.26 -20.84 4.34
CA TYR A 20 -4.24 -21.87 4.19
C TYR A 20 -3.34 -22.06 5.41
N GLY A 21 -3.49 -21.24 6.47
CA GLY A 21 -2.65 -21.30 7.66
C GLY A 21 -1.19 -20.92 7.39
N LEU A 22 -0.94 -20.21 6.29
CA LEU A 22 0.40 -19.83 5.85
C LEU A 22 0.67 -18.37 6.23
N LYS A 23 1.68 -18.14 7.05
CA LYS A 23 2.11 -16.77 7.35
C LYS A 23 2.52 -16.08 6.06
N THR A 24 1.84 -15.00 5.71
CA THR A 24 2.20 -14.18 4.56
C THR A 24 3.17 -13.08 4.99
N THR A 25 4.09 -12.72 4.10
CA THR A 25 5.04 -11.64 4.37
C THR A 25 5.26 -10.84 3.09
N ALA A 26 5.50 -9.54 3.25
CA ALA A 26 5.88 -8.66 2.16
C ALA A 26 7.25 -8.07 2.44
N ILE A 27 8.07 -7.98 1.40
CA ILE A 27 9.38 -7.31 1.47
C ILE A 27 9.21 -5.80 1.70
N VAL A 28 8.12 -5.23 1.19
CA VAL A 28 7.80 -3.80 1.32
C VAL A 28 6.29 -3.61 1.33
N THR A 29 5.84 -2.55 2.00
CA THR A 29 4.47 -2.04 2.05
C THR A 29 4.34 -0.72 1.29
N MET A 30 3.14 -0.36 0.85
CA MET A 30 2.93 0.94 0.21
C MET A 30 3.15 2.13 1.15
N ALA A 31 2.95 1.95 2.47
CA ALA A 31 3.31 2.96 3.47
C ALA A 31 4.83 3.26 3.44
N GLU A 32 5.67 2.21 3.40
CA GLU A 32 7.12 2.36 3.30
C GLU A 32 7.54 3.00 1.97
N VAL A 33 6.88 2.65 0.85
CA VAL A 33 7.16 3.28 -0.46
C VAL A 33 6.86 4.78 -0.41
N VAL A 34 5.72 5.16 0.16
CA VAL A 34 5.31 6.56 0.30
C VAL A 34 6.28 7.31 1.22
N GLU A 35 6.62 6.76 2.37
CA GLU A 35 7.62 7.34 3.28
C GLU A 35 8.98 7.53 2.59
N HIS A 36 9.39 6.56 1.77
CA HIS A 36 10.69 6.58 1.11
C HIS A 36 10.75 7.57 -0.07
N LEU A 37 9.64 7.84 -0.77
CA LEU A 37 9.65 8.61 -2.02
C LEU A 37 8.92 9.96 -1.94
N TYR A 38 8.11 10.22 -0.91
CA TYR A 38 7.34 11.46 -0.79
C TYR A 38 8.24 12.68 -0.67
N ASN A 39 8.09 13.63 -1.60
CA ASN A 39 8.89 14.85 -1.74
C ASN A 39 10.40 14.61 -1.72
N LYS A 40 10.83 13.42 -2.14
CA LYS A 40 12.23 13.04 -2.27
C LYS A 40 12.56 12.86 -3.74
N GLU A 41 13.68 13.46 -4.15
CA GLU A 41 14.16 13.32 -5.52
C GLU A 41 14.76 11.95 -5.73
N TYR A 42 14.31 11.28 -6.79
CA TYR A 42 14.85 10.03 -7.25
C TYR A 42 15.18 10.16 -8.74
N LYS A 43 16.49 10.11 -9.06
CA LYS A 43 17.01 10.23 -10.42
C LYS A 43 16.53 11.50 -11.15
N GLY A 44 16.63 12.67 -10.50
CA GLY A 44 16.26 13.94 -11.13
C GLY A 44 14.78 14.28 -11.09
N LYS A 45 13.94 13.48 -10.41
CA LYS A 45 12.48 13.65 -10.40
C LYS A 45 11.91 13.40 -9.01
N ILE A 46 10.96 14.24 -8.60
CA ILE A 46 10.07 13.93 -7.47
C ILE A 46 9.05 12.92 -7.98
N VAL A 47 9.14 11.67 -7.50
CA VAL A 47 8.26 10.58 -7.97
C VAL A 47 6.90 10.65 -7.28
N ILE A 48 6.89 10.91 -5.97
CA ILE A 48 5.67 11.13 -5.20
C ILE A 48 5.69 12.57 -4.71
N ASP A 49 4.97 13.43 -5.42
CA ASP A 49 4.69 14.80 -5.02
C ASP A 49 3.41 14.87 -4.17
N ASP A 50 3.06 16.05 -3.70
CA ASP A 50 1.84 16.29 -2.89
C ASP A 50 0.57 15.84 -3.61
N LYS A 51 0.52 16.01 -4.94
CA LYS A 51 -0.65 15.65 -5.75
C LYS A 51 -0.82 14.14 -5.83
N LEU A 52 0.26 13.41 -6.10
CA LEU A 52 0.24 11.96 -6.16
C LEU A 52 0.01 11.37 -4.77
N LYS A 53 0.60 11.96 -3.72
CA LYS A 53 0.35 11.57 -2.33
C LYS A 53 -1.13 11.69 -1.97
N ALA A 54 -1.77 12.81 -2.31
CA ALA A 54 -3.20 13.00 -2.07
C ALA A 54 -4.07 11.98 -2.84
N ALA A 55 -3.69 11.63 -4.07
CA ALA A 55 -4.38 10.60 -4.84
C ALA A 55 -4.23 9.19 -4.22
N ILE A 56 -3.04 8.88 -3.68
CA ILE A 56 -2.79 7.65 -2.91
C ILE A 56 -3.65 7.61 -1.65
N ASP A 57 -3.73 8.73 -0.92
CA ASP A 57 -4.55 8.82 0.30
C ASP A 57 -6.04 8.62 0.00
N ALA A 58 -6.56 9.28 -1.04
CA ALA A 58 -7.95 9.10 -1.48
C ALA A 58 -8.24 7.65 -1.91
N TYR A 59 -7.28 7.00 -2.58
CA TYR A 59 -7.39 5.59 -2.92
C TYR A 59 -7.47 4.71 -1.67
N TYR A 60 -6.66 4.98 -0.64
CA TYR A 60 -6.72 4.23 0.62
C TYR A 60 -7.96 4.52 1.46
N GLU A 61 -8.51 5.73 1.40
CA GLU A 61 -9.80 6.01 2.03
C GLU A 61 -10.91 5.13 1.44
N GLN A 62 -10.87 4.92 0.11
CA GLN A 62 -11.86 4.11 -0.58
C GLN A 62 -11.58 2.60 -0.47
N TYR A 63 -10.34 2.16 -0.64
CA TYR A 63 -9.97 0.75 -0.83
C TYR A 63 -9.02 0.20 0.23
N GLY A 64 -8.52 1.04 1.13
CA GLY A 64 -7.66 0.61 2.23
C GLY A 64 -8.37 -0.39 3.12
N VAL A 65 -7.59 -1.34 3.61
CA VAL A 65 -8.02 -2.27 4.66
C VAL A 65 -8.13 -1.46 5.95
N LYS A 66 -9.25 -1.59 6.67
CA LYS A 66 -9.44 -0.98 7.99
C LYS A 66 -8.86 -1.86 9.10
#